data_AF-A0A9D1S7I7-F1
#
_entry.id   AF-A0A9D1S7I7-F1
#
_cell.length_a   1.000
_cell.length_b   1.000
_cell.length_c   1.000
_cell.angle_alpha   90.00
_cell.angle_beta   90.00
_cell.angle_gamma   90.00
#
_symmetry.space_group_name_H-M   'P 1'
#
loop_
_entity.id
_entity.type
_entity.pdbx_description
1 polymer ?
#
loop_
_entity_poly.entity_id
_entity_poly.type
_entity_poly.pdbx_seq_one_letter_code
_entity_poly.pdbx_strand_id
1 'polypeptide(L)'
;MRVFAGQYREAPAMFKDGDTYYLITSGQSGWNPNPCQYSYVEGDIFGEWAPNKKFAVNDIPYGTQQETTFRSQSTFILPVRDEDGNKVPGKFVYMGDRWFRENLQDSRYIWLPLNFNGETHEITMEWQDEWSFEDLIGDYEPEYELGDVNHDKTVDVLDVTAIQKYLVSVEDENFDVKLADVNNDGAVNIKDATTIQLKLSK
;
A
#
# COMPACT_ATOMS: atom_id res chain seq x y z
N MET A 1 -10.02 5.42 -20.62
CA MET A 1 -10.92 4.88 -19.57
C MET A 1 -11.41 6.04 -18.69
N ARG A 2 -12.69 6.03 -18.27
CA ARG A 2 -13.24 7.01 -17.31
C ARG A 2 -13.83 6.24 -16.12
N VAL A 3 -12.99 5.95 -15.14
CA VAL A 3 -13.41 5.33 -13.88
C VAL A 3 -14.29 6.36 -13.14
N PHE A 4 -15.54 6.01 -12.81
CA PHE A 4 -16.53 6.87 -12.14
C PHE A 4 -17.07 8.08 -12.95
N ALA A 5 -17.33 7.89 -14.25
CA ALA A 5 -17.96 8.91 -15.08
C ALA A 5 -19.24 9.50 -14.45
N GLY A 6 -19.28 10.83 -14.29
CA GLY A 6 -20.43 11.54 -13.72
C GLY A 6 -20.53 11.54 -12.19
N GLN A 7 -19.56 10.95 -11.47
CA GLN A 7 -19.55 10.90 -10.01
C GLN A 7 -18.75 12.03 -9.34
N TYR A 8 -18.14 12.93 -10.13
CA TYR A 8 -17.40 14.13 -9.65
C TYR A 8 -16.39 13.82 -8.53
N ARG A 9 -15.48 12.88 -8.81
CA ARG A 9 -14.41 12.44 -7.90
C ARG A 9 -13.10 13.18 -8.21
N GLU A 10 -12.36 13.57 -7.19
CA GLU A 10 -11.07 14.26 -7.28
C GLU A 10 -10.05 13.71 -6.28
N ALA A 11 -8.84 14.29 -6.27
CA ALA A 11 -7.73 13.92 -5.36
C ALA A 11 -7.44 12.39 -5.30
N PRO A 12 -7.15 11.74 -6.45
CA PRO A 12 -6.97 10.30 -6.52
C PRO A 12 -5.69 9.85 -5.83
N ALA A 13 -5.81 8.89 -4.91
CA ALA A 13 -4.72 8.20 -4.26
C ALA A 13 -4.87 6.69 -4.52
N MET A 14 -4.10 6.19 -5.49
CA MET A 14 -4.11 4.77 -5.89
C MET A 14 -3.02 4.00 -5.17
N PHE A 15 -3.32 2.76 -4.77
CA PHE A 15 -2.35 1.81 -4.25
C PHE A 15 -2.71 0.39 -4.69
N LYS A 16 -1.78 -0.54 -4.52
CA LYS A 16 -1.95 -1.95 -4.92
C LYS A 16 -1.61 -2.86 -3.74
N ASP A 17 -2.42 -3.89 -3.53
CA ASP A 17 -2.13 -5.01 -2.65
C ASP A 17 -2.33 -6.31 -3.44
N GLY A 18 -1.29 -7.17 -3.48
CA GLY A 18 -1.28 -8.34 -4.36
C GLY A 18 -1.58 -7.98 -5.83
N ASP A 19 -2.64 -8.57 -6.38
CA ASP A 19 -3.11 -8.30 -7.74
C ASP A 19 -4.30 -7.30 -7.82
N THR A 20 -4.65 -6.69 -6.69
CA THR A 20 -5.81 -5.81 -6.57
C THR A 20 -5.38 -4.34 -6.50
N TYR A 21 -5.98 -3.52 -7.35
CA TYR A 21 -5.82 -2.07 -7.35
C TYR A 21 -6.92 -1.45 -6.50
N TYR A 22 -6.53 -0.51 -5.64
CA TYR A 22 -7.43 0.27 -4.80
C TYR A 22 -7.27 1.74 -5.15
N LEU A 23 -8.37 2.48 -5.15
CA LEU A 23 -8.38 3.89 -5.47
C LEU A 23 -9.22 4.65 -4.44
N ILE A 24 -8.56 5.50 -3.65
CA ILE A 24 -9.21 6.45 -2.77
C ILE A 24 -9.35 7.78 -3.53
N THR A 25 -10.53 8.39 -3.41
CA THR A 25 -10.82 9.71 -3.98
C THR A 25 -11.62 10.54 -2.98
N SER A 26 -11.67 11.85 -3.19
CA SER A 26 -12.62 12.76 -2.56
C SER A 26 -13.72 13.17 -3.55
N GLY A 27 -14.80 13.77 -3.07
CA GLY A 27 -15.77 14.47 -3.91
C GLY A 27 -15.27 15.85 -4.33
N GLN A 28 -15.84 16.41 -5.40
CA GLN A 28 -15.47 17.74 -5.91
C GLN A 28 -16.15 18.86 -5.12
N SER A 29 -15.48 19.39 -4.08
CA SER A 29 -15.98 20.51 -3.27
C SER A 29 -14.96 21.62 -3.00
N GLY A 30 -13.86 21.65 -3.78
CA GLY A 30 -12.81 22.64 -3.61
C GLY A 30 -12.10 22.46 -2.26
N TRP A 31 -11.96 23.54 -1.49
CA TRP A 31 -11.31 23.50 -0.18
C TRP A 31 -12.14 22.87 0.95
N ASN A 32 -13.44 22.65 0.73
CA ASN A 32 -14.30 22.08 1.76
C ASN A 32 -14.08 20.57 1.83
N PRO A 33 -13.75 20.01 3.01
CA PRO A 33 -13.59 18.57 3.15
C PRO A 33 -14.93 17.86 3.01
N ASN A 34 -14.88 16.62 2.53
CA ASN A 34 -16.05 15.78 2.24
C ASN A 34 -15.72 14.31 2.53
N PRO A 35 -16.71 13.40 2.50
CA PRO A 35 -16.44 11.99 2.71
C PRO A 35 -15.65 11.43 1.50
N CYS A 36 -14.36 11.19 1.71
CA CYS A 36 -13.58 10.38 0.80
C CYS A 36 -14.17 8.97 0.69
N GLN A 37 -14.01 8.37 -0.47
CA GLN A 37 -14.50 7.02 -0.76
C GLN A 37 -13.40 6.23 -1.45
N TYR A 38 -13.45 4.92 -1.28
CA TYR A 38 -12.58 3.98 -1.94
C TYR A 38 -13.37 3.02 -2.84
N SER A 39 -12.68 2.48 -3.82
CA SER A 39 -13.14 1.41 -4.70
C SER A 39 -11.94 0.53 -5.07
N TYR A 40 -12.20 -0.67 -5.60
CA TYR A 40 -11.15 -1.61 -5.98
C TYR A 40 -11.49 -2.33 -7.29
N VAL A 41 -10.45 -2.89 -7.93
CA VAL A 41 -10.55 -3.79 -9.08
C VAL A 41 -9.43 -4.83 -9.01
N GLU A 42 -9.76 -6.08 -9.30
CA GLU A 42 -8.80 -7.19 -9.28
C GLU A 42 -8.21 -7.43 -10.68
N GLY A 43 -6.91 -7.74 -10.73
CA GLY A 43 -6.19 -8.15 -11.94
C GLY A 43 -5.89 -7.03 -12.92
N ASP A 44 -6.91 -6.47 -13.55
CA ASP A 44 -6.77 -5.42 -14.57
C ASP A 44 -7.31 -4.09 -14.05
N ILE A 45 -6.44 -3.10 -13.95
CA ILE A 45 -6.79 -1.71 -13.60
C ILE A 45 -7.85 -1.11 -14.53
N PHE A 46 -7.97 -1.64 -15.76
CA PHE A 46 -8.96 -1.25 -16.75
C PHE A 46 -10.31 -1.98 -16.64
N GLY A 47 -10.44 -2.89 -15.67
CA GLY A 47 -11.63 -3.69 -15.42
C GLY A 47 -12.79 -2.91 -14.79
N GLU A 48 -13.78 -3.66 -14.30
CA GLU A 48 -14.96 -3.12 -13.63
C GLU A 48 -14.68 -2.85 -12.16
N TRP A 49 -14.66 -1.58 -11.78
CA TRP A 49 -14.41 -1.15 -10.40
C TRP A 49 -15.63 -1.36 -9.51
N ALA A 50 -15.40 -1.84 -8.30
CA ALA A 50 -16.45 -2.04 -7.29
C ALA A 50 -17.15 -0.71 -6.93
N PRO A 51 -18.40 -0.76 -6.41
CA PRO A 51 -19.07 0.44 -5.92
C PRO A 51 -18.26 1.20 -4.86
N ASN A 52 -18.27 2.53 -4.93
CA ASN A 52 -17.57 3.39 -3.97
C ASN A 52 -18.13 3.23 -2.55
N LYS A 53 -17.23 3.10 -1.56
CA LYS A 53 -17.55 2.97 -0.14
C LYS A 53 -16.84 4.05 0.67
N LYS A 54 -17.50 4.59 1.70
CA LYS A 54 -16.83 5.44 2.71
C LYS A 54 -15.96 4.54 3.60
N PHE A 55 -14.87 5.10 4.14
CA PHE A 55 -13.94 4.37 4.99
C PHE A 55 -13.57 5.10 6.28
N ALA A 56 -13.73 6.43 6.36
CA ALA A 56 -13.62 7.11 7.65
C ALA A 56 -14.81 6.69 8.52
N VAL A 57 -14.53 6.16 9.70
CA VAL A 57 -15.54 5.67 10.65
C VAL A 57 -15.31 6.27 12.02
N ASN A 58 -16.38 6.25 12.82
CA ASN A 58 -16.48 6.81 14.16
C ASN A 58 -16.36 8.34 14.20
N ASP A 59 -17.12 8.94 15.11
CA ASP A 59 -17.00 10.35 15.43
C ASP A 59 -15.87 10.57 16.43
N ILE A 60 -15.27 11.77 16.38
CA ILE A 60 -14.25 12.15 17.34
C ILE A 60 -14.92 12.83 18.55
N PRO A 61 -14.26 12.88 19.73
CA PRO A 61 -14.84 13.46 20.94
C PRO A 61 -15.31 14.92 20.81
N TYR A 62 -14.80 15.64 19.79
CA TYR A 62 -15.12 17.05 19.52
C TYR A 62 -16.00 17.24 18.28
N GLY A 63 -16.65 16.18 17.79
CA GLY A 63 -17.72 16.27 16.79
C GLY A 63 -17.66 15.20 15.69
N THR A 64 -18.70 15.19 14.86
CA THR A 64 -18.80 14.27 13.71
C THR A 64 -17.84 14.69 12.62
N GLN A 65 -16.75 13.94 12.43
CA GLN A 65 -15.76 14.25 11.40
C GLN A 65 -15.55 13.12 10.38
N GLN A 66 -16.16 11.95 10.55
CA GLN A 66 -16.12 10.87 9.55
C GLN A 66 -16.67 11.32 8.19
N GLU A 67 -17.70 12.18 8.19
CA GLU A 67 -18.33 12.77 6.99
C GLU A 67 -17.47 13.83 6.30
N THR A 68 -16.27 14.08 6.81
CA THR A 68 -15.30 15.01 6.24
C THR A 68 -13.91 14.38 6.15
N THR A 69 -13.82 13.06 6.33
CA THR A 69 -12.55 12.34 6.40
C THR A 69 -11.59 13.01 7.38
N PHE A 70 -12.10 13.28 8.60
CA PHE A 70 -11.38 13.99 9.66
C PHE A 70 -10.87 15.39 9.26
N ARG A 71 -11.73 16.12 8.51
CA ARG A 71 -11.42 17.42 7.90
C ARG A 71 -10.16 17.38 7.05
N SER A 72 -10.04 16.37 6.20
CA SER A 72 -8.92 16.21 5.28
C SER A 72 -9.39 15.79 3.89
N GLN A 73 -8.50 15.94 2.92
CA GLN A 73 -8.66 15.46 1.55
C GLN A 73 -7.51 14.51 1.22
N SER A 74 -7.81 13.40 0.54
CA SER A 74 -6.81 12.39 0.18
C SER A 74 -5.69 12.96 -0.68
N THR A 75 -4.44 12.56 -0.42
CA THR A 75 -3.27 12.96 -1.21
C THR A 75 -2.46 11.74 -1.67
N PHE A 76 -2.19 10.80 -0.76
CA PHE A 76 -1.41 9.60 -1.04
C PHE A 76 -1.76 8.49 -0.05
N ILE A 77 -1.57 7.23 -0.43
CA ILE A 77 -1.61 6.08 0.47
C ILE A 77 -0.21 5.50 0.51
N LEU A 78 0.41 5.49 1.69
CA LEU A 78 1.76 4.98 1.90
C LEU A 78 1.70 3.49 2.24
N PRO A 79 2.24 2.59 1.41
CA PRO A 79 2.51 1.21 1.81
C PRO A 79 3.62 1.20 2.85
N VAL A 80 3.36 0.61 4.02
CA VAL A 80 4.36 0.52 5.08
C VAL A 80 5.43 -0.47 4.69
N ARG A 81 6.67 -0.18 5.09
CA ARG A 81 7.83 -1.04 4.88
C ARG A 81 8.53 -1.34 6.20
N ASP A 82 9.13 -2.52 6.30
CA ASP A 82 9.97 -2.93 7.43
C ASP A 82 11.36 -2.26 7.37
N GLU A 83 12.22 -2.58 8.32
CA GLU A 83 13.58 -2.02 8.44
C GLU A 83 14.48 -2.34 7.24
N ASP A 84 14.25 -3.48 6.58
CA ASP A 84 14.96 -3.92 5.38
C ASP A 84 14.37 -3.32 4.09
N GLY A 85 13.27 -2.56 4.22
CA GLY A 85 12.61 -1.88 3.14
C GLY A 85 11.59 -2.75 2.40
N ASN A 86 11.23 -3.92 2.89
CA ASN A 86 10.18 -4.77 2.29
C ASN A 86 8.81 -4.26 2.66
N LYS A 87 7.82 -4.41 1.77
CA LYS A 87 6.44 -4.02 2.09
C LYS A 87 5.88 -4.94 3.17
N VAL A 88 5.29 -4.35 4.21
CA VAL A 88 4.53 -5.10 5.21
C VAL A 88 3.11 -5.33 4.67
N PRO A 89 2.69 -6.58 4.43
CA PRO A 89 1.39 -6.88 3.82
C PRO A 89 0.22 -6.30 4.61
N GLY A 90 -0.74 -5.71 3.91
CA GLY A 90 -1.95 -5.15 4.52
C GLY A 90 -1.73 -3.91 5.41
N LYS A 91 -0.51 -3.36 5.48
CA LYS A 91 -0.22 -2.17 6.29
C LYS A 91 -0.09 -0.94 5.41
N PHE A 92 -1.01 -0.01 5.60
CA PHE A 92 -1.10 1.22 4.83
C PHE A 92 -1.38 2.42 5.72
N VAL A 93 -0.87 3.58 5.32
CA VAL A 93 -1.14 4.86 5.99
C VAL A 93 -1.86 5.77 5.00
N TYR A 94 -3.05 6.22 5.38
CA TYR A 94 -3.73 7.30 4.68
C TYR A 94 -2.96 8.60 4.92
N MET A 95 -2.65 9.33 3.84
CA MET A 95 -2.11 10.67 3.92
C MET A 95 -3.11 11.64 3.28
N GLY A 96 -3.51 12.64 4.03
CA GLY A 96 -4.39 13.70 3.55
C GLY A 96 -4.01 15.09 4.05
N ASP A 97 -4.49 16.08 3.32
CA ASP A 97 -4.27 17.50 3.60
C ASP A 97 -5.50 18.11 4.28
N ARG A 98 -5.27 18.78 5.41
CA ARG A 98 -6.23 19.69 6.04
C ARG A 98 -5.93 21.10 5.57
N TRP A 99 -6.59 21.47 4.48
CA TRP A 99 -6.40 22.76 3.83
C TRP A 99 -6.85 23.94 4.70
N PHE A 100 -5.98 24.95 4.81
CA PHE A 100 -6.34 26.26 5.35
C PHE A 100 -6.33 27.30 4.23
N ARG A 101 -7.50 27.53 3.62
CA ARG A 101 -7.65 28.38 2.42
C ARG A 101 -7.14 29.81 2.57
N GLU A 102 -7.12 30.34 3.80
CA GLU A 102 -6.72 31.72 4.08
C GLU A 102 -5.20 31.87 4.16
N ASN A 103 -4.50 30.78 4.47
CA ASN A 103 -3.04 30.73 4.46
C ASN A 103 -2.60 29.29 4.16
N LEU A 104 -2.34 28.99 2.88
CA LEU A 104 -2.02 27.63 2.44
C LEU A 104 -0.76 27.07 3.11
N GLN A 105 0.20 27.91 3.47
CA GLN A 105 1.41 27.51 4.19
C GLN A 105 1.11 26.99 5.60
N ASP A 106 -0.04 27.39 6.16
CA ASP A 106 -0.50 26.96 7.47
C ASP A 106 -1.51 25.79 7.37
N SER A 107 -1.63 25.15 6.20
CA SER A 107 -2.29 23.86 6.09
C SER A 107 -1.56 22.79 6.92
N ARG A 108 -2.26 21.71 7.26
CA ARG A 108 -1.72 20.61 8.08
C ARG A 108 -1.96 19.26 7.44
N TYR A 109 -1.27 18.25 7.95
CA TYR A 109 -1.39 16.89 7.48
C TYR A 109 -2.23 16.05 8.44
N ILE A 110 -2.99 15.11 7.88
CA ILE A 110 -3.71 14.08 8.60
C ILE A 110 -3.20 12.74 8.08
N TRP A 111 -2.36 12.09 8.89
CA TRP A 111 -1.82 10.77 8.60
C TRP A 111 -2.39 9.79 9.61
N LEU A 112 -3.06 8.76 9.12
CA LEU A 112 -3.75 7.78 9.95
C LEU A 112 -3.54 6.38 9.38
N PRO A 113 -3.36 5.36 10.23
CA PRO A 113 -3.36 3.97 9.78
C PRO A 113 -4.68 3.59 9.14
N LEU A 114 -4.61 2.77 8.09
CA LEU A 114 -5.77 2.09 7.54
C LEU A 114 -5.92 0.71 8.18
N ASN A 115 -7.11 0.40 8.68
CA ASN A 115 -7.51 -0.96 8.95
C ASN A 115 -7.93 -1.59 7.62
N PHE A 116 -7.13 -2.54 7.16
CA PHE A 116 -7.26 -3.10 5.81
C PHE A 116 -7.41 -4.62 5.89
N ASN A 117 -8.44 -5.14 5.23
CA ASN A 117 -8.62 -6.57 5.00
C ASN A 117 -8.56 -6.84 3.49
N GLY A 118 -7.46 -7.48 3.06
CA GLY A 118 -7.24 -7.80 1.64
C GLY A 118 -8.21 -8.85 1.09
N GLU A 119 -8.71 -9.77 1.93
CA GLU A 119 -9.63 -10.84 1.52
C GLU A 119 -11.05 -10.32 1.29
N THR A 120 -11.52 -9.38 2.12
CA THR A 120 -12.87 -8.79 2.00
C THR A 120 -12.88 -7.46 1.26
N HIS A 121 -11.70 -6.92 0.95
CA HIS A 121 -11.45 -5.56 0.46
C HIS A 121 -12.10 -4.48 1.34
N GLU A 122 -12.21 -4.75 2.64
CA GLU A 122 -12.72 -3.79 3.61
C GLU A 122 -11.60 -2.84 4.02
N ILE A 123 -11.90 -1.54 3.99
CA ILE A 123 -11.01 -0.48 4.44
C ILE A 123 -11.79 0.38 5.42
N THR A 124 -11.26 0.54 6.63
CA THR A 124 -11.72 1.53 7.58
C THR A 124 -10.55 2.39 8.08
N MET A 125 -10.87 3.60 8.52
CA MET A 125 -9.93 4.54 9.10
C MET A 125 -10.59 5.21 10.28
N GLU A 126 -9.93 5.10 11.43
CA GLU A 126 -10.37 5.67 12.70
C GLU A 126 -9.44 6.82 13.08
N TRP A 127 -9.97 7.79 13.83
CA TRP A 127 -9.16 8.86 14.37
C TRP A 127 -8.25 8.33 15.46
N GLN A 128 -6.96 8.67 15.37
CA GLN A 128 -5.96 8.42 16.40
C GLN A 128 -5.21 9.73 16.64
N ASP A 129 -5.25 10.24 17.88
CA ASP A 129 -4.51 11.45 18.25
C ASP A 129 -2.99 11.24 18.16
N GLU A 130 -2.55 10.02 18.48
CA GLU A 130 -1.16 9.56 18.42
C GLU A 130 -1.14 8.10 17.95
N TRP A 131 -0.15 7.75 17.12
CA TRP A 131 0.11 6.39 16.64
C TRP A 131 1.58 6.28 16.21
N SER A 132 2.10 5.06 16.11
CA SER A 132 3.48 4.77 15.70
C SER A 132 3.55 3.70 14.62
N PHE A 133 4.66 3.65 13.88
CA PHE A 133 4.87 2.57 12.90
C PHE A 133 5.02 1.22 13.61
N GLU A 134 5.63 1.23 14.79
CA GLU A 134 5.81 0.07 15.64
C GLU A 134 4.45 -0.55 16.03
N ASP A 135 3.47 0.27 16.44
CA ASP A 135 2.12 -0.22 16.76
C ASP A 135 1.38 -0.73 15.51
N LEU A 136 1.59 -0.08 14.36
CA LEU A 136 0.95 -0.46 13.10
C LEU A 136 1.51 -1.77 12.56
N ILE A 137 2.84 -1.93 12.56
CA ILE A 137 3.52 -3.15 12.10
C ILE A 137 3.25 -4.28 13.09
N GLY A 138 3.32 -4.00 14.39
CA GLY A 138 3.16 -4.98 15.47
C GLY A 138 4.25 -6.04 15.43
N ASP A 139 3.92 -7.26 15.87
CA ASP A 139 4.83 -8.43 15.86
C ASP A 139 4.90 -9.09 14.47
N TYR A 140 4.78 -8.32 13.38
CA TYR A 140 4.91 -8.87 12.04
C TYR A 140 6.34 -9.33 11.81
N GLU A 141 6.51 -10.64 11.70
CA GLU A 141 7.74 -11.28 11.25
C GLU A 141 7.49 -11.81 9.83
N PRO A 142 8.24 -11.35 8.81
CA PRO A 142 8.11 -11.92 7.48
C PRO A 142 8.47 -13.41 7.53
N GLU A 143 7.65 -14.25 6.86
CA GLU A 143 7.87 -15.71 6.88
C GLU A 143 9.18 -16.11 6.21
N TYR A 144 9.61 -15.31 5.22
CA TYR A 144 10.81 -15.49 4.41
C TYR A 144 11.49 -14.13 4.16
N GLU A 145 12.82 -14.12 4.16
CA GLU A 145 13.63 -12.91 3.91
C GLU A 145 13.63 -12.55 2.41
N LEU A 146 13.78 -11.27 2.06
CA LEU A 146 14.01 -10.87 0.68
C LEU A 146 15.28 -11.53 0.12
N GLY A 147 15.10 -12.36 -0.90
CA GLY A 147 16.15 -13.17 -1.50
C GLY A 147 16.04 -14.66 -1.19
N ASP A 148 15.26 -15.08 -0.20
CA ASP A 148 14.91 -16.48 0.07
C ASP A 148 13.76 -16.88 -0.86
N VAL A 149 14.10 -17.13 -2.11
CA VAL A 149 13.14 -17.38 -3.18
C VAL A 149 12.69 -18.84 -3.21
N ASN A 150 13.35 -19.72 -2.47
CA ASN A 150 13.05 -21.15 -2.44
C ASN A 150 12.31 -21.60 -1.16
N HIS A 151 12.05 -20.66 -0.23
CA HIS A 151 11.35 -20.84 1.05
C HIS A 151 12.06 -21.78 2.02
N ASP A 152 13.40 -21.84 1.98
CA ASP A 152 14.19 -22.68 2.89
C ASP A 152 14.62 -21.95 4.18
N LYS A 153 14.24 -20.67 4.32
CA LYS A 153 14.55 -19.77 5.45
C LYS A 153 16.02 -19.33 5.48
N THR A 154 16.76 -19.53 4.40
CA THR A 154 18.15 -19.13 4.29
C THR A 154 18.43 -18.49 2.95
N VAL A 155 18.86 -17.23 2.94
CA VAL A 155 19.32 -16.59 1.70
C VAL A 155 20.71 -17.11 1.33
N ASP A 156 20.82 -17.98 0.32
CA ASP A 156 22.08 -18.62 -0.08
C ASP A 156 22.26 -18.81 -1.61
N VAL A 157 23.18 -19.69 -2.03
CA VAL A 157 23.46 -19.95 -3.46
C VAL A 157 22.35 -20.75 -4.16
N LEU A 158 21.50 -21.45 -3.40
CA LEU A 158 20.33 -22.14 -3.91
C LEU A 158 19.29 -21.12 -4.39
N ASP A 159 19.15 -19.98 -3.72
CA ASP A 159 18.32 -18.87 -4.19
C ASP A 159 18.84 -18.26 -5.49
N VAL A 160 20.15 -18.04 -5.57
CA VAL A 160 20.81 -17.59 -6.81
C VAL A 160 20.47 -18.55 -7.96
N THR A 161 20.50 -19.85 -7.68
CA THR A 161 20.18 -20.89 -8.65
C THR A 161 18.70 -20.87 -9.03
N ALA A 162 17.81 -20.67 -8.06
CA ALA A 162 16.37 -20.60 -8.29
C ALA A 162 15.97 -19.36 -9.12
N ILE A 163 16.55 -18.19 -8.85
CA ILE A 163 16.39 -17.00 -9.71
C ILE A 163 16.89 -17.32 -11.13
N GLN A 164 18.07 -17.92 -11.28
CA GLN A 164 18.61 -18.24 -12.60
C GLN A 164 17.72 -19.22 -13.38
N LYS A 165 17.16 -20.25 -12.73
CA LYS A 165 16.19 -21.18 -13.33
C LYS A 165 14.96 -20.43 -13.85
N TYR A 166 14.40 -19.54 -13.03
CA TYR A 166 13.28 -18.68 -13.43
C TYR A 166 13.59 -17.85 -14.67
N LEU A 167 14.78 -17.22 -14.73
CA LEU A 167 15.21 -16.41 -15.87
C LEU A 167 15.32 -17.21 -17.18
N VAL A 168 15.57 -18.52 -17.12
CA VAL A 168 15.62 -19.41 -18.28
C VAL A 168 14.33 -20.22 -18.48
N SER A 169 13.24 -19.85 -17.81
CA SER A 169 11.93 -20.52 -17.87
C SER A 169 11.99 -22.01 -17.50
N VAL A 170 12.89 -22.38 -16.59
CA VAL A 170 12.87 -23.69 -15.94
C VAL A 170 11.92 -23.60 -14.75
N GLU A 171 10.89 -24.44 -14.75
CA GLU A 171 9.91 -24.50 -13.65
C GLU A 171 10.57 -25.01 -12.37
N ASP A 172 10.29 -24.31 -11.27
CA ASP A 172 10.66 -24.69 -9.91
C ASP A 172 9.44 -24.42 -9.04
N GLU A 173 8.84 -25.49 -8.48
CA GLU A 173 7.57 -25.41 -7.75
C GLU A 173 7.67 -24.55 -6.47
N ASN A 174 8.88 -24.39 -5.94
CA ASN A 174 9.13 -23.65 -4.71
C ASN A 174 9.63 -22.22 -4.98
N PHE A 175 9.66 -21.76 -6.24
CA PHE A 175 10.17 -20.43 -6.56
C PHE A 175 9.14 -19.33 -6.30
N ASP A 176 9.48 -18.41 -5.40
CA ASP A 176 8.71 -17.21 -5.13
C ASP A 176 9.30 -15.97 -5.81
N VAL A 177 8.66 -15.59 -6.92
CA VAL A 177 9.03 -14.39 -7.68
C VAL A 177 8.92 -13.10 -6.87
N LYS A 178 8.10 -13.05 -5.81
CA LYS A 178 7.91 -11.83 -4.99
C LYS A 178 9.14 -11.52 -4.14
N LEU A 179 9.94 -12.53 -3.80
CA LEU A 179 11.16 -12.40 -3.02
C LEU A 179 12.41 -12.23 -3.90
N ALA A 180 12.24 -12.28 -5.22
CA ALA A 180 13.35 -12.36 -6.17
C ALA A 180 13.90 -11.00 -6.64
N ASP A 181 13.18 -9.89 -6.48
CA ASP A 181 13.66 -8.52 -6.79
C ASP A 181 14.49 -7.96 -5.62
N VAL A 182 15.67 -8.54 -5.42
CA VAL A 182 16.52 -8.27 -4.25
C VAL A 182 17.14 -6.87 -4.29
N ASN A 183 17.30 -6.29 -5.49
CA ASN A 183 17.83 -4.94 -5.63
C ASN A 183 16.76 -3.84 -5.64
N ASN A 184 15.47 -4.22 -5.57
CA ASN A 184 14.30 -3.34 -5.60
C ASN A 184 14.22 -2.43 -6.85
N ASP A 185 14.69 -2.88 -8.02
CA ASP A 185 14.63 -2.13 -9.28
C ASP A 185 13.31 -2.35 -10.05
N GLY A 186 12.45 -3.22 -9.55
CA GLY A 186 11.14 -3.55 -10.11
C GLY A 186 11.18 -4.64 -11.17
N ALA A 187 12.33 -5.27 -11.41
CA ALA A 187 12.49 -6.33 -12.41
C ALA A 187 13.38 -7.46 -11.91
N VAL A 188 12.83 -8.68 -11.80
CA VAL A 188 13.60 -9.89 -11.48
C VAL A 188 14.54 -10.25 -12.63
N ASN A 189 15.85 -10.09 -12.43
CA ASN A 189 16.88 -10.32 -13.44
C ASN A 189 18.22 -10.79 -12.84
N ILE A 190 19.25 -10.92 -13.68
CA ILE A 190 20.57 -11.44 -13.25
C ILE A 190 21.25 -10.55 -12.19
N LYS A 191 20.86 -9.27 -12.08
CA LYS A 191 21.37 -8.37 -11.05
C LYS A 191 20.90 -8.79 -9.67
N ASP A 192 19.71 -9.37 -9.52
CA ASP A 192 19.21 -9.84 -8.23
C ASP A 192 20.01 -11.06 -7.75
N ALA A 193 20.20 -12.03 -8.63
CA ALA A 193 21.09 -13.17 -8.41
C ALA A 193 22.52 -12.71 -8.06
N THR A 194 23.04 -11.70 -8.76
CA THR A 194 24.36 -11.11 -8.47
C THR A 194 24.38 -10.41 -7.10
N THR A 195 23.27 -9.79 -6.69
CA THR A 195 23.16 -9.07 -5.42
C THR A 195 23.22 -10.05 -4.25
N ILE A 196 22.50 -11.17 -4.33
CA ILE A 196 22.61 -12.26 -3.35
C ILE A 196 24.06 -12.78 -3.29
N GLN A 197 24.65 -13.09 -4.46
CA GLN A 197 26.03 -13.60 -4.52
C GLN A 197 27.05 -12.66 -3.88
N LEU A 198 26.88 -11.34 -4.05
CA LEU A 198 27.73 -10.33 -3.43
C LEU A 198 27.53 -10.24 -1.91
N LYS A 199 26.29 -10.38 -1.42
CA LYS A 199 25.99 -10.43 0.03
C LYS A 199 26.69 -11.62 0.69
N LEU A 200 26.66 -12.79 0.06
CA LEU A 200 27.29 -14.03 0.56
C LEU A 200 28.83 -14.00 0.57
N SER A 201 29.44 -13.11 -0.22
CA SER A 201 30.89 -13.02 -0.37
C SER A 201 31.58 -12.10 0.64
N LYS A 202 30.81 -11.46 1.53
CA LYS A 202 31.28 -10.55 2.58
C LYS A 202 31.29 -11.24 3.93
#